data_AF-A0A4C1YPL7-F1
#
_entry.id   AF-A0A4C1YPL7-F1
#
_cell.length_a   1.000
_cell.length_b   1.000
_cell.length_c   1.000
_cell.angle_alpha   90.00
_cell.angle_beta   90.00
_cell.angle_gamma   90.00
#
_symmetry.space_group_name_H-M   'P 1'
#
loop_
_entity.id
_entity.type
_entity.pdbx_description
1 polymer ?
#
loop_
_entity_poly.entity_id
_entity_poly.type
_entity_poly.pdbx_seq_one_letter_code
_entity_poly.pdbx_strand_id
1 'polypeptide(L)'
;METILQAYTDAIHEACIVTIPGVGIRKSKIVHLGKKKYQQRTEEAQTKRWKEFCAAKERDTMWEKIFRVIGKTEKRSEEILLRNENGEILIPSQAAELLAQMFYPDDTMTSNHLSHTGSNYKIEESGLVKDDLPSLP
;
A
#
# COMPACT_ATOMS: atom_id res chain seq x y z
N MET A 1 51.92 60.27 -6.05
CA MET A 1 50.49 60.62 -6.26
C MET A 1 49.69 59.46 -6.84
N GLU A 2 50.25 58.68 -7.76
CA GLU A 2 49.57 57.52 -8.37
C GLU A 2 49.15 56.43 -7.36
N THR A 3 49.95 56.16 -6.34
CA THR A 3 49.63 55.17 -5.29
C THR A 3 48.43 55.56 -4.42
N ILE A 4 48.23 56.85 -4.17
CA ILE A 4 47.10 57.36 -3.38
C ILE A 4 45.82 57.30 -4.21
N LEU A 5 45.91 57.64 -5.49
CA LEU A 5 44.78 57.53 -6.42
C LEU A 5 44.37 56.06 -6.60
N GLN A 6 45.33 55.14 -6.70
CA GLN A 6 45.06 53.71 -6.82
C GLN A 6 44.38 53.16 -5.55
N ALA A 7 44.89 53.49 -4.36
CA ALA A 7 44.28 53.08 -3.10
C ALA A 7 42.86 53.65 -2.93
N TYR A 8 42.63 54.88 -3.40
CA TYR A 8 41.31 55.51 -3.40
C TYR A 8 40.34 54.82 -4.35
N THR A 9 40.77 54.45 -5.56
CA THR A 9 39.93 53.70 -6.51
C THR A 9 39.62 52.29 -6.03
N ASP A 10 40.59 51.61 -5.42
CA ASP A 10 40.40 50.24 -4.90
C ASP A 10 39.41 50.25 -3.71
N ALA A 11 39.53 51.25 -2.82
CA ALA A 11 38.60 51.42 -1.71
C ALA A 11 37.16 51.71 -2.19
N ILE A 12 36.99 52.52 -3.24
CA ILE A 12 35.68 52.77 -3.85
C ILE A 12 35.13 51.50 -4.49
N HIS A 13 35.97 50.74 -5.18
CA HIS A 13 35.55 49.52 -5.87
C HIS A 13 35.07 48.45 -4.87
N GLU A 14 35.83 48.23 -3.79
CA GLU A 14 35.43 47.33 -2.70
C GLU A 14 34.15 47.80 -2.01
N ALA A 15 34.03 49.09 -1.71
CA ALA A 15 32.82 49.66 -1.13
C ALA A 15 31.61 49.47 -2.06
N CYS A 16 31.78 49.61 -3.38
CA CYS A 16 30.71 49.39 -4.36
C CYS A 16 30.30 47.91 -4.44
N ILE A 17 31.24 46.97 -4.40
CA ILE A 17 30.97 45.52 -4.41
C ILE A 17 30.18 45.10 -3.17
N VAL A 18 30.56 45.61 -2.00
CA VAL A 18 29.92 45.28 -0.71
C VAL A 18 28.55 45.97 -0.57
N THR A 19 28.42 47.22 -1.01
CA THR A 19 27.22 48.06 -0.78
C THR A 19 26.15 47.87 -1.86
N ILE A 20 26.52 47.38 -3.05
CA ILE A 20 25.58 47.09 -4.14
C ILE A 20 25.49 45.56 -4.31
N PRO A 21 24.73 44.84 -3.48
CA PRO A 21 24.55 43.41 -3.70
C PRO A 21 23.87 43.22 -5.05
N GLY A 22 24.53 42.49 -5.95
CA GLY A 22 24.12 42.30 -7.34
C GLY A 22 22.60 42.22 -7.51
N VAL A 23 22.01 43.31 -8.01
CA VAL A 23 20.55 43.48 -8.16
C VAL A 23 19.97 42.38 -9.06
N GLY A 24 20.77 41.86 -10.01
CA GLY A 24 20.41 40.72 -10.85
C GLY A 24 20.29 39.38 -10.09
N ILE A 25 21.18 39.11 -9.14
CA ILE A 25 21.21 37.84 -8.38
C ILE A 25 20.01 37.77 -7.43
N ARG A 26 19.67 38.88 -6.77
CA ARG A 26 18.52 38.96 -5.85
C ARG A 26 17.19 38.86 -6.59
N LYS A 27 17.03 39.54 -7.73
CA LYS A 27 15.83 39.44 -8.58
C LYS A 27 15.64 38.00 -9.12
N SER A 28 16.70 37.38 -9.63
CA SER A 28 16.68 35.99 -10.11
C SER A 28 16.27 35.01 -9.01
N LYS A 29 16.84 35.14 -7.81
CA LYS A 29 16.52 34.26 -6.67
C LYS A 29 15.06 34.41 -6.22
N ILE A 30 14.52 35.63 -6.19
CA ILE A 30 13.12 35.91 -5.84
C ILE A 30 12.17 35.33 -6.91
N VAL A 31 12.47 35.54 -8.20
CA VAL A 31 11.67 34.99 -9.31
C VAL A 31 11.68 33.47 -9.28
N HIS A 32 12.83 32.84 -9.01
CA HIS A 32 12.94 31.39 -8.88
C HIS A 32 12.14 30.85 -7.68
N LEU A 33 12.20 31.53 -6.53
CA LEU A 33 11.41 31.16 -5.36
C LEU A 33 9.90 31.28 -5.63
N GLY A 34 9.48 32.32 -6.36
CA GLY A 34 8.10 32.51 -6.79
C GLY A 34 7.62 31.41 -7.72
N LYS A 35 8.43 31.06 -8.73
CA LYS A 35 8.14 29.95 -9.66
C LYS A 35 8.01 28.60 -8.94
N LYS A 36 8.93 28.29 -8.03
CA LYS A 36 8.87 27.05 -7.22
C LYS A 36 7.60 26.97 -6.37
N LYS A 37 7.23 28.05 -5.67
CA LYS A 37 6.01 28.10 -4.86
C LYS A 37 4.74 27.97 -5.71
N TYR A 38 4.74 28.56 -6.90
CA TYR A 38 3.61 28.44 -7.84
C TYR A 38 3.47 27.01 -8.37
N GLN A 39 4.57 26.36 -8.77
CA GLN A 39 4.57 24.96 -9.18
C GLN A 39 4.07 24.05 -8.06
N GLN A 40 4.64 24.19 -6.85
CA GLN A 40 4.22 23.41 -5.68
C GLN A 40 2.71 23.57 -5.40
N ARG A 41 2.18 24.80 -5.41
CA ARG A 41 0.74 25.03 -5.20
C ARG A 41 -0.12 24.47 -6.32
N THR A 42 0.39 24.40 -7.55
CA THR A 42 -0.33 23.83 -8.69
C THR A 42 -0.39 22.31 -8.56
N GLU A 43 0.72 21.66 -8.18
CA GLU A 43 0.79 20.22 -7.90
C GLU A 43 -0.08 19.83 -6.69
N GLU A 44 -0.04 20.63 -5.63
CA GLU A 44 -0.91 20.49 -4.47
C GLU A 44 -2.38 20.67 -4.85
N ALA A 45 -2.74 21.69 -5.65
CA ALA A 45 -4.12 21.92 -6.07
C ALA A 45 -4.65 20.80 -6.99
N GLN A 46 -3.81 20.27 -7.88
CA GLN A 46 -4.15 19.14 -8.75
C GLN A 46 -4.45 17.88 -7.94
N THR A 47 -3.67 17.61 -6.90
CA THR A 47 -3.81 16.38 -6.11
C THR A 47 -4.80 16.52 -4.95
N LYS A 48 -5.00 17.72 -4.40
CA LYS A 48 -5.87 17.97 -3.24
C LYS A 48 -7.33 17.64 -3.53
N ARG A 49 -7.85 18.10 -4.66
CA ARG A 49 -9.26 17.84 -5.04
C ARG A 49 -9.51 16.35 -5.29
N TRP A 50 -8.53 15.63 -5.84
CA TRP A 50 -8.60 14.19 -6.04
C TRP A 50 -8.53 13.42 -4.72
N LYS A 51 -7.63 13.81 -3.82
CA LYS A 51 -7.53 13.23 -2.47
C LYS A 51 -8.81 13.42 -1.66
N GLU A 52 -9.39 14.62 -1.68
CA GLU A 52 -10.67 14.90 -1.03
C GLU A 52 -11.82 14.06 -1.62
N PHE A 53 -11.84 13.87 -2.93
CA PHE A 53 -12.82 12.99 -3.60
C PHE A 53 -12.65 11.52 -3.19
N CYS A 54 -11.42 11.00 -3.15
CA CYS A 54 -11.15 9.64 -2.70
C CYS A 54 -11.51 9.43 -1.21
N ALA A 55 -11.13 10.37 -0.34
CA ALA A 55 -11.47 10.32 1.09
C ALA A 55 -12.99 10.40 1.34
N ALA A 56 -13.73 11.13 0.52
CA ALA A 56 -15.19 11.17 0.59
C ALA A 56 -15.85 9.85 0.12
N LYS A 57 -15.19 9.09 -0.76
CA LYS A 57 -15.68 7.83 -1.33
C LYS A 57 -15.28 6.58 -0.55
N GLU A 58 -14.29 6.66 0.34
CA GLU A 58 -13.91 5.58 1.27
C GLU A 58 -15.03 5.18 2.24
N ARG A 59 -16.11 5.95 2.33
CA ARG A 59 -17.28 5.62 3.17
C ARG A 59 -18.29 4.66 2.53
N ASP A 60 -18.12 4.33 1.24
CA ASP A 60 -19.13 3.59 0.49
C ASP A 60 -18.45 2.83 -0.67
N THR A 61 -17.58 1.90 -0.31
CA THR A 61 -16.79 1.07 -1.22
C THR A 61 -17.70 0.23 -2.12
N MET A 62 -17.20 -0.13 -3.32
CA MET A 62 -17.92 -1.04 -4.21
C MET A 62 -18.29 -2.35 -3.50
N TRP A 63 -17.40 -2.84 -2.64
CA TRP A 63 -17.60 -4.04 -1.85
C TRP A 63 -18.73 -3.90 -0.83
N GLU A 64 -18.84 -2.79 -0.10
CA GLU A 64 -19.98 -2.54 0.80
C GLU A 64 -21.32 -2.56 0.05
N LYS A 65 -21.34 -2.04 -1.18
CA LYS A 65 -22.54 -2.09 -2.02
C LYS A 65 -22.87 -3.50 -2.48
N ILE A 66 -21.86 -4.27 -2.90
CA ILE A 66 -22.02 -5.67 -3.29
C ILE A 66 -22.54 -6.50 -2.11
N PHE A 67 -21.89 -6.42 -0.95
CA PHE A 67 -22.32 -7.16 0.24
C PHE A 67 -23.71 -6.74 0.72
N ARG A 68 -24.06 -5.44 0.63
CA ARG A 68 -25.40 -4.97 0.94
C ARG A 68 -26.45 -5.51 -0.02
N VAL A 69 -26.14 -5.64 -1.30
CA VAL A 69 -27.05 -6.24 -2.29
C VAL A 69 -27.19 -7.73 -2.02
N ILE A 70 -26.07 -8.45 -1.88
CA ILE A 70 -26.05 -9.89 -1.58
C ILE A 70 -26.86 -10.17 -0.32
N GLY A 71 -26.59 -9.51 0.81
CA GLY A 71 -27.33 -9.74 2.04
C GLY A 71 -28.82 -9.34 1.99
N LYS A 72 -29.23 -8.48 1.05
CA LYS A 72 -30.65 -8.15 0.81
C LYS A 72 -31.34 -9.15 -0.11
N THR A 73 -30.61 -9.72 -1.07
CA THR A 73 -31.14 -10.67 -2.06
C THR A 73 -31.02 -12.11 -1.60
N GLU A 74 -30.08 -12.40 -0.71
CA GLU A 74 -29.88 -13.69 -0.07
C GLU A 74 -30.99 -13.84 0.97
N LYS A 75 -32.13 -14.41 0.55
CA LYS A 75 -32.96 -15.16 1.48
C LYS A 75 -32.01 -16.17 2.11
N ARG A 76 -31.82 -16.12 3.43
CA ARG A 76 -31.17 -17.21 4.17
C ARG A 76 -31.82 -18.49 3.66
N SER A 77 -31.08 -19.26 2.85
CA SER A 77 -31.50 -20.60 2.50
C SER A 77 -31.61 -21.29 3.84
N GLU A 78 -32.85 -21.59 4.25
CA GLU A 78 -33.09 -22.38 5.44
C GLU A 78 -32.15 -23.57 5.36
N GLU A 79 -31.38 -23.82 6.42
CA GLU A 79 -30.46 -24.97 6.47
C GLU A 79 -31.30 -26.23 6.22
N ILE A 80 -31.26 -26.74 4.99
CA ILE A 80 -32.02 -27.93 4.61
C ILE A 80 -31.31 -29.11 5.27
N LEU A 81 -31.87 -29.57 6.39
CA LEU A 81 -31.31 -30.69 7.12
C LEU A 81 -31.42 -31.97 6.27
N LEU A 82 -30.30 -32.69 6.16
CA LEU A 82 -30.22 -33.95 5.44
C LEU A 82 -31.14 -34.98 6.11
N ARG A 83 -31.87 -35.73 5.28
CA ARG A 83 -32.76 -36.80 5.74
C ARG A 83 -32.21 -38.16 5.33
N ASN A 84 -32.42 -39.17 6.18
CA ASN A 84 -32.13 -40.55 5.82
C ASN A 84 -33.18 -41.11 4.84
N GLU A 85 -32.98 -42.34 4.38
CA GLU A 85 -33.92 -43.06 3.49
C GLU A 85 -35.30 -43.26 4.13
N ASN A 86 -35.38 -43.22 5.46
CA ASN A 86 -36.62 -43.31 6.24
C ASN A 86 -37.31 -41.95 6.45
N GLY A 87 -36.73 -40.85 5.95
CA GLY A 87 -37.29 -39.49 6.04
C GLY A 87 -36.98 -38.75 7.35
N GLU A 88 -36.19 -39.33 8.25
CA GLU A 88 -35.78 -38.74 9.53
C GLU A 88 -34.59 -37.79 9.34
N ILE A 89 -34.54 -36.73 10.16
CA ILE A 89 -33.48 -35.72 10.12
C ILE A 89 -32.20 -36.28 10.73
N LEU A 90 -31.09 -36.17 10.00
CA LEU A 90 -29.78 -36.63 10.45
C LEU A 90 -29.13 -35.65 11.42
N ILE A 91 -28.45 -36.20 12.42
CA ILE A 91 -27.56 -35.45 13.33
C ILE A 91 -26.30 -35.05 12.53
N PRO A 92 -25.63 -33.91 12.82
CA PRO A 92 -24.50 -33.44 12.03
C PRO A 92 -23.39 -34.46 11.75
N SER A 93 -23.07 -35.33 12.71
CA SER A 93 -22.06 -36.40 12.53
C SER A 93 -22.49 -37.42 11.47
N GLN A 94 -23.73 -37.89 11.54
CA GLN A 94 -24.28 -38.87 10.60
C GLN A 94 -24.43 -38.27 9.21
N ALA A 95 -24.85 -36.99 9.14
CA ALA A 95 -24.90 -36.26 7.88
C ALA A 95 -23.51 -36.13 7.25
N ALA A 96 -22.48 -35.80 8.04
CA ALA A 96 -21.11 -35.70 7.57
C ALA A 96 -20.57 -37.05 7.06
N GLU A 97 -20.84 -38.15 7.78
CA GLU A 97 -20.47 -39.49 7.33
C GLU A 97 -21.17 -39.88 6.03
N LEU A 98 -22.47 -39.59 5.90
CA LEU A 98 -23.24 -39.85 4.68
C LEU A 98 -22.66 -39.06 3.49
N LEU A 99 -22.34 -37.78 3.70
CA LEU A 99 -21.73 -36.94 2.66
C LEU A 99 -20.34 -37.47 2.28
N ALA A 100 -19.53 -37.87 3.25
CA ALA A 100 -18.22 -38.45 2.99
C ALA A 100 -18.32 -39.72 2.14
N GLN A 101 -19.26 -40.62 2.47
CA GLN A 101 -19.49 -41.83 1.68
C GLN A 101 -20.03 -41.54 0.27
N MET A 102 -20.89 -40.52 0.11
CA MET A 102 -21.45 -40.14 -1.19
C MET A 102 -20.42 -39.50 -2.12
N PHE A 103 -19.62 -38.56 -1.60
CA PHE A 103 -18.68 -37.78 -2.42
C PHE A 103 -17.30 -38.44 -2.52
N TYR A 104 -16.90 -39.23 -1.54
CA TYR A 104 -15.57 -39.81 -1.42
C TYR A 104 -15.60 -41.26 -0.90
N PRO A 105 -16.18 -42.21 -1.66
CA PRO A 105 -16.29 -43.61 -1.24
C PRO A 105 -14.92 -44.32 -1.10
N ASP A 106 -13.90 -43.82 -1.79
CA ASP A 106 -12.54 -44.39 -1.77
C ASP A 106 -11.64 -43.80 -0.66
N ASP A 107 -12.13 -42.80 0.07
CA ASP A 107 -11.37 -42.09 1.12
C ASP A 107 -11.36 -42.92 2.41
N THR A 108 -10.52 -43.94 2.39
CA THR A 108 -10.22 -44.76 3.56
C THR A 108 -9.02 -44.18 4.29
N MET A 109 -8.99 -44.30 5.63
CA MET A 109 -7.84 -43.86 6.47
C MET A 109 -6.49 -44.48 6.04
N THR A 110 -6.53 -45.52 5.22
CA THR A 110 -5.39 -46.22 4.63
C THR A 110 -4.87 -45.62 3.31
N SER A 111 -5.61 -44.71 2.66
CA SER A 111 -5.27 -44.16 1.34
C SER A 111 -4.20 -43.03 1.40
N ASN A 112 -4.14 -42.30 2.52
CA ASN A 112 -3.36 -41.06 2.61
C ASN A 112 -1.83 -41.20 2.82
N HIS A 113 -1.28 -42.41 2.80
CA HIS A 113 0.12 -42.60 3.20
C HIS A 113 1.15 -42.47 2.08
N LEU A 114 0.74 -42.37 0.80
CA LEU A 114 1.68 -42.43 -0.33
C LEU A 114 1.98 -41.10 -1.03
N SER A 115 1.22 -40.03 -0.76
CA SER A 115 1.27 -38.81 -1.59
C SER A 115 1.86 -37.56 -0.91
N HIS A 116 2.14 -37.59 0.40
CA HIS A 116 2.65 -36.42 1.13
C HIS A 116 4.18 -36.33 1.26
N THR A 117 4.94 -37.29 0.74
CA THR A 117 6.42 -37.31 0.86
C THR A 117 7.14 -36.40 -0.14
N GLY A 118 6.45 -35.72 -1.05
CA GLY A 118 7.08 -35.03 -2.19
C GLY A 118 7.25 -33.51 -2.11
N SER A 119 6.72 -32.80 -1.12
CA SER A 119 6.52 -31.34 -1.24
C SER A 119 7.44 -30.44 -0.41
N ASN A 120 8.50 -30.95 0.21
CA ASN A 120 9.40 -30.15 1.06
C ASN A 120 10.81 -29.89 0.49
N TYR A 121 11.16 -30.35 -0.72
CA TYR A 121 12.54 -30.20 -1.21
C TYR A 121 12.84 -28.89 -1.97
N LYS A 122 11.96 -27.88 -1.92
CA LYS A 122 12.16 -26.65 -2.71
C LYS A 122 11.78 -25.35 -2.00
N ILE A 123 12.18 -25.21 -0.73
CA ILE A 123 12.25 -23.91 -0.05
C ILE A 123 13.52 -23.86 0.84
N GLU A 124 14.68 -24.25 0.31
CA GLU A 124 15.97 -24.12 1.03
C GLU A 124 17.08 -23.54 0.13
N GLU A 125 16.75 -22.98 -1.04
CA GLU A 125 17.76 -22.43 -1.96
C GLU A 125 17.30 -21.11 -2.59
N SER A 126 17.14 -20.08 -1.76
CA SER A 126 17.10 -18.67 -2.20
C SER A 126 17.35 -17.74 -1.01
N GLY A 127 18.60 -17.29 -0.83
CA GLY A 127 18.87 -16.03 -0.11
C GLY A 127 19.59 -16.13 1.23
N LEU A 128 20.81 -16.67 1.24
CA LEU A 128 21.81 -16.32 2.26
C LEU A 128 22.30 -14.88 2.00
N VAL A 129 21.70 -13.91 2.70
CA VAL A 129 22.41 -12.70 3.16
C VAL A 129 21.98 -12.50 4.61
N LYS A 130 22.84 -12.97 5.53
CA LYS A 130 22.78 -12.59 6.93
C LYS A 130 23.44 -11.23 7.02
N ASP A 131 22.64 -10.17 7.10
CA ASP A 131 23.12 -8.91 7.66
C ASP A 131 22.69 -8.86 9.13
N ASP A 132 23.71 -8.79 9.99
CA ASP A 132 23.64 -8.73 11.43
C ASP A 132 22.71 -7.61 11.93
N LEU A 133 21.76 -7.94 12.81
CA LEU A 133 21.04 -6.95 13.61
C LEU A 133 21.50 -7.06 15.07
N PRO A 134 21.88 -5.94 15.72
CA PRO A 134 22.58 -5.96 17.00
C PRO A 134 21.64 -6.33 18.15
N SER A 135 22.17 -7.09 19.10
CA SER A 135 21.56 -7.27 20.41
C SER A 135 21.48 -5.93 21.15
N LEU A 136 20.26 -5.50 21.46
CA LEU A 136 19.96 -4.35 22.31
C LEU A 136 19.59 -4.82 23.73
N PRO A 137 19.74 -3.93 24.73
CA PRO A 137 20.31 -4.21 26.06
C PRO A 137 19.36 -4.86 27.07
#